data_AF-A0AAE3ERZ9-F1
#
_entry.id   AF-A0AAE3ERZ9-F1
#
_cell.length_a   1.000
_cell.length_b   1.000
_cell.length_c   1.000
_cell.angle_alpha   90.00
_cell.angle_beta   90.00
_cell.angle_gamma   90.00
#
_symmetry.space_group_name_H-M   'P 1'
#
loop_
_entity.id
_entity.type
_entity.pdbx_description
1 polymer ?
#
loop_
_entity_poly.entity_id
_entity_poly.type
_entity_poly.pdbx_seq_one_letter_code
_entity_poly.pdbx_strand_id
1 'polypeptide(L)'
;MNKKPGIKILIALPILFLVFLFLLDRPWDNPSMGEIYLEKYQNQKVGIVEKTELWKGCVLYIEFENPDRKYISFKKDTASISIGNDCEINEQIHRKDYFQKLPKSNKCFIIRNDSVMLFDCNTNLDFIIEKFKIPISEINGWNLDNNYEWFKMPYPLIEKYLQNEYYEKHKTDK
;
A
#
# COMPACT_ATOMS: atom_id res chain seq x y z
N MET A 1 -61.02 30.50 8.67
CA MET A 1 -60.56 29.39 9.53
C MET A 1 -59.05 29.23 9.37
N ASN A 2 -58.26 29.76 10.31
CA ASN A 2 -56.81 29.63 10.32
C ASN A 2 -56.41 28.22 10.78
N LYS A 3 -55.98 27.37 9.83
CA LYS A 3 -55.39 26.06 10.15
C LYS A 3 -54.00 26.31 10.73
N LYS A 4 -53.82 26.08 12.04
CA LYS A 4 -52.50 26.02 12.69
C LYS A 4 -51.66 24.91 12.04
N PRO A 5 -50.50 25.19 11.41
CA PRO A 5 -49.55 24.15 11.04
C PRO A 5 -48.65 23.87 12.26
N GLY A 6 -49.22 23.28 13.32
CA GLY A 6 -48.61 23.39 14.65
C GLY A 6 -47.84 22.17 15.17
N ILE A 7 -47.92 20.98 14.55
CA ILE A 7 -47.43 19.75 15.22
C ILE A 7 -46.61 18.84 14.29
N LYS A 8 -46.86 18.84 12.97
CA LYS A 8 -46.14 17.93 12.05
C LYS A 8 -44.66 18.28 11.84
N ILE A 9 -44.30 19.56 11.95
CA ILE A 9 -42.92 20.03 11.72
C ILE A 9 -42.01 19.67 12.92
N LEU A 10 -42.57 19.64 14.13
CA LEU A 10 -41.80 19.42 15.36
C LEU A 10 -41.31 17.96 15.51
N ILE A 11 -41.99 17.00 14.88
CA ILE A 11 -41.65 15.56 14.93
C ILE A 11 -40.73 15.16 13.77
N ALA A 12 -40.79 15.86 12.63
CA ALA A 12 -39.98 15.56 11.46
C ALA A 12 -38.49 15.92 11.66
N LEU A 13 -38.20 16.99 12.41
CA LEU A 13 -36.83 17.48 12.65
C LEU A 13 -35.93 16.47 13.39
N PRO A 14 -36.34 15.83 14.50
CA PRO A 14 -35.50 14.85 15.20
C PRO A 14 -35.32 13.55 14.40
N ILE A 15 -36.30 13.14 13.60
CA ILE A 15 -36.18 11.96 12.71
C ILE A 15 -35.17 12.26 11.59
N LEU A 16 -35.23 13.45 10.99
CA LEU A 16 -34.26 13.88 9.99
C LEU A 16 -32.84 13.95 10.59
N PHE A 17 -32.71 14.44 11.82
CA PHE A 17 -31.43 14.51 12.53
C PHE A 17 -30.87 13.13 12.87
N LEU A 18 -31.71 12.18 13.31
CA LEU A 18 -31.31 10.79 13.54
C LEU A 18 -30.89 10.09 12.23
N VAL A 19 -31.61 10.27 11.13
CA VAL A 19 -31.22 9.74 9.81
C VAL A 19 -29.91 10.36 9.34
N PHE A 20 -29.71 11.67 9.57
CA PHE A 20 -28.47 12.36 9.23
C PHE A 20 -27.28 11.84 10.07
N LEU A 21 -27.48 11.57 11.36
CA LEU A 21 -26.47 10.95 12.22
C LEU A 21 -26.16 9.50 11.81
N PHE A 22 -27.17 8.71 11.41
CA PHE A 22 -26.98 7.36 10.85
C PHE A 22 -26.25 7.36 9.50
N LEU A 23 -26.32 8.45 8.73
CA LEU A 23 -25.57 8.61 7.48
C LEU A 23 -24.14 9.10 7.70
N LEU A 24 -23.87 9.83 8.79
CA LEU A 24 -22.54 10.32 9.15
C LEU A 24 -21.66 9.23 9.80
N ASP A 25 -22.27 8.35 10.60
CA ASP A 25 -21.61 7.16 11.15
C ASP A 25 -22.07 5.90 10.40
N ARG A 26 -21.50 5.66 9.21
CA ARG A 26 -21.55 4.34 8.56
C ARG A 26 -20.33 3.51 8.93
N PRO A 27 -20.32 2.81 10.09
CA PRO A 27 -19.24 1.90 10.46
C PRO A 27 -19.13 0.68 9.52
N TRP A 28 -20.10 0.47 8.63
CA TRP A 28 -20.21 -0.66 7.71
C TRP A 28 -19.36 -0.54 6.44
N ASP A 29 -18.84 0.65 6.12
CA ASP A 29 -17.98 0.86 4.94
C ASP A 29 -16.48 0.68 5.26
N ASN A 30 -16.13 0.28 6.50
CA ASN A 30 -14.76 -0.03 6.87
C ASN A 30 -14.43 -1.47 6.49
N PRO A 31 -13.46 -1.71 5.59
CA PRO A 31 -13.04 -3.05 5.25
C PRO A 31 -12.51 -3.75 6.49
N SER A 32 -12.89 -5.02 6.65
CA SER A 32 -12.34 -5.90 7.67
C SER A 32 -10.81 -6.03 7.50
N MET A 33 -10.12 -6.40 8.59
CA MET A 33 -8.68 -6.64 8.51
C MET A 33 -8.32 -7.66 7.43
N GLY A 34 -9.13 -8.72 7.27
CA GLY A 34 -8.93 -9.73 6.23
C GLY A 34 -9.05 -9.13 4.81
N GLU A 35 -10.04 -8.28 4.57
CA GLU A 35 -10.21 -7.59 3.28
C GLU A 35 -9.04 -6.66 2.98
N ILE A 36 -8.54 -5.91 3.98
CA ILE A 36 -7.37 -5.04 3.83
C ILE A 36 -6.12 -5.86 3.44
N TYR A 37 -5.92 -7.03 4.04
CA TYR A 37 -4.77 -7.88 3.71
C TYR A 37 -4.91 -8.54 2.33
N LEU A 38 -6.12 -8.97 1.97
CA LEU A 38 -6.39 -9.51 0.64
C LEU A 38 -6.17 -8.46 -0.44
N GLU A 39 -6.64 -7.23 -0.22
CA GLU A 39 -6.41 -6.10 -1.10
C GLU A 39 -4.91 -5.82 -1.26
N LYS A 40 -4.17 -5.77 -0.14
CA LYS A 40 -2.70 -5.60 -0.16
C LYS A 40 -2.00 -6.72 -0.93
N TYR A 41 -2.45 -7.97 -0.81
CA TYR A 41 -1.87 -9.10 -1.53
C TYR A 41 -2.17 -9.05 -3.03
N GLN A 42 -3.42 -8.76 -3.40
CA GLN A 42 -3.87 -8.80 -4.80
C GLN A 42 -3.33 -7.64 -5.61
N ASN A 43 -3.24 -6.45 -5.02
CA ASN A 43 -2.93 -5.24 -5.78
C ASN A 43 -1.45 -5.10 -6.10
N GLN A 44 -1.19 -4.63 -7.31
CA GLN A 44 0.09 -4.08 -7.69
C GLN A 44 0.29 -2.74 -6.98
N LYS A 45 1.53 -2.46 -6.57
CA LYS A 45 1.93 -1.14 -6.09
C LYS A 45 3.22 -0.77 -6.79
N VAL A 46 3.27 0.43 -7.35
CA VAL A 46 4.44 0.99 -8.04
C VAL A 46 4.61 2.43 -7.59
N GLY A 47 5.85 2.90 -7.52
CA GLY A 47 6.09 4.31 -7.26
C GLY A 47 7.55 4.63 -6.96
N ILE A 48 7.80 5.93 -6.81
CA ILE A 48 9.11 6.46 -6.42
C ILE A 48 9.17 6.63 -4.91
N VAL A 49 10.20 6.09 -4.25
CA VAL A 49 10.36 6.21 -2.80
C VAL A 49 10.54 7.68 -2.40
N GLU A 50 9.62 8.19 -1.59
CA GLU A 50 9.70 9.53 -1.01
C GLU A 50 10.25 9.51 0.41
N LYS A 51 9.86 8.50 1.18
CA LYS A 51 10.24 8.35 2.58
C LYS A 51 10.26 6.88 2.96
N THR A 52 11.29 6.52 3.73
CA THR A 52 11.35 5.28 4.48
C THR A 52 11.28 5.59 5.97
N GLU A 53 10.63 4.73 6.73
CA GLU A 53 10.55 4.83 8.18
C GLU A 53 10.54 3.43 8.79
N LEU A 54 11.34 3.22 9.84
CA LEU A 54 11.37 1.95 10.55
C LEU A 54 10.41 2.00 11.74
N TRP A 55 9.44 1.09 11.75
CA TRP A 55 8.49 0.92 12.84
C TRP A 55 8.92 -0.20 13.79
N LYS A 56 8.27 -0.30 14.95
CA LYS A 56 8.57 -1.33 15.96
C LYS A 56 8.48 -2.73 15.34
N GLY A 57 9.48 -3.57 15.63
CA GLY A 57 9.58 -4.93 15.09
C GLY A 57 10.16 -5.00 13.67
N CYS A 58 11.07 -4.09 13.30
CA CYS A 58 11.71 -4.01 11.98
C CYS A 58 10.73 -3.93 10.80
N VAL A 59 9.55 -3.36 11.01
CA VAL A 59 8.59 -3.13 9.92
C VAL A 59 9.03 -1.89 9.15
N LEU A 60 9.42 -2.09 7.89
CA LEU A 60 9.76 -1.00 6.99
C LEU A 60 8.49 -0.38 6.41
N TYR A 61 8.27 0.89 6.69
CA TYR A 61 7.26 1.69 6.05
C TYR A 61 7.88 2.45 4.87
N ILE A 62 7.30 2.28 3.69
CA ILE A 62 7.70 2.98 2.46
C ILE A 62 6.52 3.83 1.98
N GLU A 63 6.74 5.13 1.94
CA GLU A 63 5.87 6.08 1.25
C GLU A 63 6.42 6.31 -0.15
N PHE A 64 5.55 6.23 -1.15
CA PHE A 64 5.94 6.41 -2.53
C PHE A 64 4.97 7.30 -3.31
N GLU A 65 5.53 8.03 -4.26
CA GLU A 65 4.76 8.79 -5.25
C GLU A 65 4.19 7.79 -6.27
N ASN A 66 2.87 7.63 -6.30
CA ASN A 66 2.18 6.83 -7.31
C ASN A 66 1.86 7.72 -8.53
N PRO A 67 2.49 7.49 -9.69
CA PRO A 67 2.30 8.32 -10.87
C PRO A 67 0.92 8.17 -11.51
N ASP A 68 0.24 7.03 -11.31
CA ASP A 68 -1.09 6.76 -11.86
C ASP A 68 -2.22 7.31 -10.96
N ARG A 69 -1.85 7.99 -9.88
CA ARG A 69 -2.79 8.54 -8.90
C ARG A 69 -3.63 9.66 -9.52
N LYS A 70 -4.94 9.43 -9.64
CA LYS A 70 -5.89 10.48 -10.00
C LYS A 70 -6.00 11.48 -8.84
N TYR A 71 -6.03 12.77 -9.16
CA TYR A 71 -5.91 13.94 -8.28
C TYR A 71 -6.85 14.04 -7.05
N ILE A 72 -7.74 13.08 -6.81
CA ILE A 72 -8.76 13.13 -5.75
C ILE A 72 -8.72 11.86 -4.89
N SER A 73 -7.57 11.59 -4.30
CA SER A 73 -7.46 10.71 -3.13
C SER A 73 -6.83 11.52 -2.01
N PHE A 74 -7.40 11.47 -0.80
CA PHE A 74 -6.76 12.03 0.39
C PHE A 74 -5.82 11.02 1.06
N LYS A 75 -5.82 9.76 0.62
CA LYS A 75 -4.96 8.70 1.14
C LYS A 75 -3.63 8.71 0.38
N LYS A 76 -2.53 8.86 1.11
CA LYS A 76 -1.17 8.68 0.58
C LYS A 76 -1.00 7.24 0.08
N ASP A 77 -0.23 7.06 -0.98
CA ASP A 77 0.12 5.74 -1.50
C ASP A 77 1.29 5.18 -0.70
N THR A 78 0.97 4.20 0.14
CA THR A 78 1.91 3.70 1.15
C THR A 78 1.97 2.18 1.11
N ALA A 79 3.16 1.64 1.32
CA ALA A 79 3.40 0.23 1.54
C ALA A 79 4.06 0.08 2.90
N SER A 80 3.39 -0.61 3.81
CA SER A 80 4.03 -1.10 5.03
C SER A 80 4.47 -2.53 4.74
N ILE A 81 5.76 -2.79 4.84
CA ILE A 81 6.37 -4.05 4.51
C ILE A 81 7.13 -4.54 5.73
N SER A 82 6.73 -5.70 6.24
CA SER A 82 7.55 -6.41 7.23
C SER A 82 8.66 -7.13 6.45
N ILE A 83 9.91 -6.82 6.74
CA ILE A 83 11.08 -7.44 6.12
C ILE A 83 11.86 -8.13 7.24
N GLY A 84 11.37 -9.30 7.66
CA GLY A 84 12.02 -10.12 8.68
C GLY A 84 12.49 -9.37 9.94
N ASN A 85 13.52 -9.89 10.60
CA ASN A 85 14.16 -9.28 11.77
C ASN A 85 15.31 -8.33 11.40
N ASP A 86 15.47 -8.00 10.12
CA ASP A 86 16.62 -7.24 9.65
C ASP A 86 16.27 -5.76 9.51
N CYS A 87 16.57 -5.01 10.57
CA CYS A 87 16.33 -3.58 10.65
C CYS A 87 17.29 -2.76 9.75
N GLU A 88 18.37 -3.35 9.22
CA GLU A 88 19.40 -2.64 8.45
C GLU A 88 18.94 -2.23 7.05
N ILE A 89 17.89 -2.87 6.51
CA ILE A 89 17.39 -2.60 5.15
C ILE A 89 16.88 -1.17 4.97
N ASN A 90 16.41 -0.51 6.04
CA ASN A 90 15.96 0.88 5.99
C ASN A 90 17.08 1.84 5.57
N GLU A 91 18.33 1.52 5.93
CA GLU A 91 19.50 2.31 5.55
C GLU A 91 19.93 2.06 4.10
N GLN A 92 19.50 0.94 3.51
CA GLN A 92 19.86 0.56 2.16
C GLN A 92 18.93 1.14 1.09
N ILE A 93 17.73 1.59 1.46
CA ILE A 93 16.73 2.16 0.55
C ILE A 93 16.76 3.68 0.65
N HIS A 94 16.87 4.34 -0.50
CA HIS A 94 17.03 5.78 -0.59
C HIS A 94 15.82 6.42 -1.25
N ARG A 95 15.67 7.73 -1.00
CA ARG A 95 14.75 8.56 -1.78
C ARG A 95 15.09 8.45 -3.27
N LYS A 96 14.07 8.51 -4.11
CA LYS A 96 14.13 8.37 -5.59
C LYS A 96 14.37 6.95 -6.10
N ASP A 97 14.58 5.96 -5.23
CA ASP A 97 14.57 4.57 -5.67
C ASP A 97 13.18 4.19 -6.23
N TYR A 98 13.15 3.31 -7.22
CA TYR A 98 11.89 2.80 -7.77
C TYR A 98 11.44 1.57 -6.98
N PHE A 99 10.22 1.56 -6.49
CA PHE A 99 9.62 0.43 -5.79
C PHE A 99 8.53 -0.25 -6.63
N GLN A 100 8.50 -1.58 -6.62
CA GLN A 100 7.40 -2.35 -7.18
C GLN A 100 7.07 -3.61 -6.37
N LYS A 101 5.78 -3.78 -6.10
CA LYS A 101 5.17 -5.02 -5.63
C LYS A 101 4.46 -5.73 -6.79
N LEU A 102 4.70 -7.03 -6.95
CA LEU A 102 3.95 -7.84 -7.90
C LEU A 102 2.52 -8.14 -7.40
N PRO A 103 1.52 -8.10 -8.29
CA PRO A 103 0.14 -8.46 -7.93
C PRO A 103 0.03 -9.96 -7.59
N LYS A 104 -0.84 -10.30 -6.63
CA LYS A 104 -1.09 -11.68 -6.17
C LYS A 104 0.19 -12.45 -5.80
N SER A 105 1.14 -11.76 -5.20
CA SER A 105 2.42 -12.32 -4.80
C SER A 105 3.00 -11.53 -3.63
N ASN A 106 3.91 -12.18 -2.92
CA ASN A 106 4.72 -11.58 -1.89
C ASN A 106 6.04 -11.00 -2.40
N LYS A 107 6.27 -11.06 -3.71
CA LYS A 107 7.48 -10.55 -4.36
C LYS A 107 7.44 -9.04 -4.46
N CYS A 108 8.41 -8.40 -3.82
CA CYS A 108 8.69 -6.99 -3.94
C CYS A 108 10.12 -6.79 -4.45
N PHE A 109 10.37 -5.65 -5.10
CA PHE A 109 11.72 -5.26 -5.48
C PHE A 109 11.89 -3.74 -5.53
N ILE A 110 13.14 -3.32 -5.39
CA ILE A 110 13.57 -1.94 -5.52
C ILE A 110 14.65 -1.85 -6.59
N ILE A 111 14.54 -0.87 -7.48
CA ILE A 111 15.54 -0.59 -8.52
C ILE A 111 16.27 0.71 -8.17
N ARG A 112 17.60 0.64 -8.18
CA ARG A 112 18.49 1.79 -8.07
C ARG A 112 19.58 1.65 -9.12
N ASN A 113 19.62 2.58 -10.06
CA ASN A 113 20.60 2.55 -11.17
C ASN A 113 20.63 1.14 -11.79
N ASP A 114 21.80 0.55 -11.96
CA ASP A 114 22.00 -0.79 -12.53
C ASP A 114 21.79 -1.95 -11.55
N SER A 115 21.20 -1.71 -10.39
CA SER A 115 21.01 -2.71 -9.33
C SER A 115 19.54 -2.88 -8.96
N VAL A 116 19.16 -4.11 -8.62
CA VAL A 116 17.85 -4.47 -8.12
C VAL A 116 17.97 -5.18 -6.78
N MET A 117 17.23 -4.71 -5.77
CA MET A 117 17.05 -5.42 -4.51
C MET A 117 15.77 -6.23 -4.58
N LEU A 118 15.87 -7.54 -4.37
CA LEU A 118 14.72 -8.43 -4.24
C LEU A 118 14.44 -8.67 -2.75
N PHE A 119 13.18 -8.72 -2.37
CA PHE A 119 12.77 -9.08 -1.01
C PHE A 119 11.32 -9.56 -0.98
N ASP A 120 11.00 -10.42 -0.02
CA ASP A 120 9.63 -10.85 0.22
C ASP A 120 8.94 -9.84 1.13
N CYS A 121 7.90 -9.18 0.62
CA CYS A 121 7.10 -8.26 1.40
C CYS A 121 6.15 -8.98 2.38
N ASN A 122 5.30 -8.28 3.14
CA ASN A 122 4.28 -8.88 4.01
C ASN A 122 4.63 -10.23 4.70
N THR A 123 5.80 -10.40 5.32
CA THR A 123 6.29 -11.71 5.81
C THR A 123 5.39 -12.43 6.83
N ASN A 124 4.37 -11.76 7.35
CA ASN A 124 3.37 -12.33 8.27
C ASN A 124 2.10 -12.84 7.55
N LEU A 125 2.11 -12.93 6.22
CA LEU A 125 0.92 -13.22 5.43
C LEU A 125 0.36 -14.63 5.74
N ASP A 126 1.21 -15.64 5.98
CA ASP A 126 0.79 -16.99 6.38
C ASP A 126 -0.05 -16.98 7.66
N PHE A 127 0.48 -16.38 8.74
CA PHE A 127 -0.22 -16.25 10.01
C PHE A 127 -1.57 -15.53 9.87
N ILE A 128 -1.61 -14.51 9.02
CA ILE A 128 -2.83 -13.73 8.76
C ILE A 128 -3.83 -14.56 7.96
N ILE A 129 -3.39 -15.28 6.92
CA ILE A 129 -4.23 -16.15 6.10
C ILE A 129 -4.88 -17.22 6.98
N GLU A 130 -4.11 -17.87 7.85
CA GLU A 130 -4.62 -18.86 8.78
C GLU A 130 -5.62 -18.25 9.77
N LYS A 131 -5.26 -17.12 10.40
CA LYS A 131 -6.09 -16.46 11.40
C LYS A 131 -7.42 -15.95 10.85
N PHE A 132 -7.42 -15.41 9.64
CA PHE A 132 -8.60 -14.81 9.01
C PHE A 132 -9.26 -15.70 7.95
N LYS A 133 -8.73 -16.93 7.74
CA LYS A 133 -9.21 -17.90 6.73
C LYS A 133 -9.35 -17.28 5.33
N ILE A 134 -8.36 -16.47 4.94
CA ILE A 134 -8.36 -15.82 3.63
C ILE A 134 -8.11 -16.90 2.56
N PRO A 135 -8.90 -16.97 1.47
CA PRO A 135 -8.77 -18.01 0.45
C PRO A 135 -7.58 -17.75 -0.48
N ILE A 136 -6.36 -17.80 0.07
CA ILE A 136 -5.09 -17.76 -0.67
C ILE A 136 -4.48 -19.15 -0.53
N SER A 137 -4.45 -19.90 -1.63
CA SER A 137 -3.98 -21.29 -1.61
C SER A 137 -2.46 -21.41 -1.45
N GLU A 138 -1.69 -20.43 -1.93
CA GLU A 138 -0.23 -20.44 -1.89
C GLU A 138 0.32 -19.00 -1.86
N ILE A 139 1.31 -18.76 -0.98
CA ILE A 139 2.08 -17.52 -0.94
C ILE A 139 3.32 -17.70 -1.79
N ASN A 140 3.42 -16.93 -2.88
CA ASN A 140 4.56 -17.00 -3.79
C ASN A 140 5.55 -15.86 -3.49
N GLY A 141 6.71 -16.22 -2.94
CA GLY A 141 7.85 -15.36 -2.66
C GLY A 141 9.07 -15.66 -3.52
N TRP A 142 10.14 -14.90 -3.33
CA TRP A 142 11.45 -15.09 -3.94
C TRP A 142 12.21 -16.27 -3.32
N ASN A 143 11.88 -16.64 -2.08
CA ASN A 143 12.58 -17.69 -1.32
C ASN A 143 14.09 -17.38 -1.19
N LEU A 144 14.39 -16.16 -0.73
CA LEU A 144 15.77 -15.68 -0.57
C LEU A 144 16.40 -16.22 0.71
N ASP A 145 17.71 -16.46 0.68
CA ASP A 145 18.44 -16.96 1.84
C ASP A 145 18.61 -15.88 2.93
N ASN A 146 18.69 -14.59 2.55
CA ASN A 146 19.00 -13.46 3.45
C ASN A 146 17.84 -12.45 3.66
N ASN A 147 16.57 -12.84 3.51
CA ASN A 147 15.37 -11.97 3.52
C ASN A 147 15.30 -10.92 2.39
N TYR A 148 16.45 -10.39 1.95
CA TYR A 148 16.63 -9.51 0.80
C TYR A 148 18.00 -9.77 0.14
N GLU A 149 18.11 -9.49 -1.16
CA GLU A 149 19.36 -9.62 -1.90
C GLU A 149 19.49 -8.55 -3.00
N TRP A 150 20.67 -7.94 -3.10
CA TRP A 150 21.01 -7.02 -4.20
C TRP A 150 21.67 -7.75 -5.34
N PHE A 151 21.16 -7.54 -6.54
CA PHE A 151 21.71 -8.06 -7.78
C PHE A 151 22.07 -6.93 -8.71
N LYS A 152 23.27 -7.02 -9.31
CA LYS A 152 23.59 -6.21 -10.48
C LYS A 152 22.80 -6.73 -11.67
N MET A 153 22.04 -5.87 -12.33
CA MET A 153 21.28 -6.28 -13.51
C MET A 153 22.26 -6.70 -14.61
N PRO A 154 22.05 -7.86 -15.26
CA PRO A 154 22.98 -8.40 -16.27
C PRO A 154 23.00 -7.57 -17.57
N TYR A 155 22.09 -6.60 -17.68
CA TYR A 155 22.01 -5.65 -18.77
C TYR A 155 21.89 -4.24 -18.18
N PRO A 156 22.35 -3.19 -18.88
CA PRO A 156 21.95 -1.82 -18.56
C PRO A 156 20.41 -1.78 -18.48
N LEU A 157 19.87 -1.06 -17.48
CA LEU A 157 18.43 -0.94 -17.23
C LEU A 157 17.67 -1.00 -18.55
N ILE A 158 16.86 -2.05 -18.72
CA ILE A 158 16.03 -2.17 -19.91
C ILE A 158 14.95 -1.10 -19.76
N GLU A 159 15.20 0.09 -20.31
CA GLU A 159 14.29 1.24 -20.40
C GLU A 159 12.89 0.81 -20.91
N LYS A 160 12.83 -0.28 -21.69
CA LYS A 160 11.61 -0.92 -22.18
C LYS A 160 10.68 -1.51 -21.09
N TYR A 161 11.18 -1.88 -19.90
CA TYR A 161 10.34 -2.30 -18.76
C TYR A 161 10.12 -1.17 -17.75
N LEU A 162 10.88 -0.08 -17.89
CA LEU A 162 10.74 1.18 -17.17
C LEU A 162 9.94 2.18 -18.02
N GLN A 163 8.90 1.70 -18.74
CA GLN A 163 8.00 2.52 -19.55
C GLN A 163 7.10 3.41 -18.68
N ASN A 164 7.72 4.22 -17.83
CA ASN A 164 7.08 5.30 -17.15
C ASN A 164 7.95 6.52 -17.42
N GLU A 165 7.39 7.55 -18.06
CA GLU A 165 8.04 8.84 -18.37
C GLU A 165 8.77 9.46 -17.15
N TYR A 166 8.49 8.95 -15.95
CA TYR A 166 9.00 9.40 -14.67
C TYR A 166 10.37 8.85 -14.28
N TYR A 167 10.79 7.65 -14.71
CA TYR A 167 12.18 7.20 -14.48
C TYR A 167 13.17 8.15 -15.16
N GLU A 168 12.84 8.57 -16.39
CA GLU A 168 13.63 9.54 -17.14
C GLU A 168 13.68 10.93 -16.48
N LYS A 169 12.59 11.35 -15.81
CA LYS A 169 12.51 12.66 -15.12
C LYS A 169 13.45 12.77 -13.90
N HIS A 170 13.75 11.66 -13.24
CA HIS A 170 14.49 11.66 -11.96
C HIS A 170 15.93 11.13 -12.05
N LYS A 171 16.34 10.58 -13.21
CA LYS A 171 17.73 10.15 -13.48
C LYS A 171 18.72 11.33 -13.56
N THR A 172 18.24 12.55 -13.81
CA THR A 172 19.09 13.74 -14.05
C THR A 172 19.48 14.54 -12.81
N ASP A 173 18.91 14.25 -11.64
CA ASP A 173 19.31 14.94 -10.41
C ASP A 173 20.48 14.20 -9.74
N LYS A 174 21.70 14.54 -10.18
CA LYS A 174 22.95 14.17 -9.50
C LYS A 174 23.14 14.95 -8.20
#